data_AF-A0A1E2S1K5-F1
#
_entry.id   AF-A0A1E2S1K5-F1
#
_cell.length_a   1.000
_cell.length_b   1.000
_cell.length_c   1.000
_cell.angle_alpha   90.00
_cell.angle_beta   90.00
_cell.angle_gamma   90.00
#
_symmetry.space_group_name_H-M   'P 1'
#
loop_
_entity.id
_entity.type
_entity.pdbx_description
1 polymer ?
#
loop_
_entity_poly.entity_id
_entity_poly.type
_entity_poly.pdbx_seq_one_letter_code
_entity_poly.pdbx_strand_id
1 'polypeptide(L)'
;MRQVSGQENRRFGGLRAAAKSVFLAGGLGLAAGAAMPVQAQSIATPVKPNVSLPGGASSLTETHEDWTVGCSVQAEGKRCVFSQALGNKQTGQRLLSMELRPEGDGIEGVILAPFGLRLAKG
;
A
#
# COMPACT_ATOMS: atom_id res chain seq x y z
N MET A 1 18.01 -6.20 -11.73
CA MET A 1 18.19 -6.19 -10.26
C MET A 1 16.83 -6.08 -9.62
N ARG A 2 16.32 -7.13 -8.95
CA ARG A 2 15.05 -7.09 -8.21
C ARG A 2 15.30 -6.48 -6.83
N GLN A 3 14.93 -5.23 -6.62
CA GLN A 3 14.90 -4.64 -5.28
C GLN A 3 13.55 -4.99 -4.65
N VAL A 4 13.50 -6.15 -3.98
CA VAL A 4 12.40 -6.47 -3.07
C VAL A 4 12.67 -5.70 -1.78
N SER A 5 12.08 -4.52 -1.64
CA SER A 5 12.16 -3.76 -0.39
C SER A 5 11.29 -4.47 0.65
N GLY A 6 11.88 -5.44 1.34
CA GLY A 6 11.33 -5.96 2.58
C GLY A 6 11.33 -4.83 3.60
N GLN A 7 10.14 -4.43 4.04
CA GLN A 7 9.97 -3.59 5.22
C GLN A 7 10.55 -4.35 6.42
N GLU A 8 11.83 -4.09 6.69
CA GLU A 8 12.50 -4.50 7.90
C GLU A 8 11.78 -3.88 9.08
N ASN A 9 11.11 -4.77 9.80
CA ASN A 9 10.35 -4.57 11.03
C ASN A 9 11.19 -3.81 12.05
N ARG A 10 11.16 -2.47 12.00
CA ARG A 10 11.65 -1.62 13.08
C ARG A 10 10.71 -1.80 14.27
N ARG A 11 11.05 -2.80 15.09
CA ARG A 11 10.60 -2.94 16.47
C ARG A 11 10.90 -1.62 17.19
N PHE A 12 9.90 -0.75 17.27
CA PHE A 12 9.91 0.33 18.23
C PHE A 12 9.94 -0.31 19.61
N GLY A 13 11.11 -0.19 20.24
CA GLY A 13 11.33 -0.62 21.60
C GLY A 13 10.42 0.14 22.56
N GLY A 14 9.89 -0.62 23.51
CA GLY A 14 9.73 -0.23 24.90
C GLY A 14 9.03 1.10 25.19
N LEU A 15 7.75 1.02 25.54
CA LEU A 15 7.23 1.77 26.68
C LEU A 15 6.25 0.87 27.42
N ARG A 16 6.72 0.24 28.50
CA ARG A 16 5.83 -0.46 29.45
C ARG A 16 5.09 0.61 30.23
N ALA A 17 3.87 0.95 29.80
CA ALA A 17 2.94 1.72 30.63
C ALA A 17 2.46 0.80 31.77
N ALA A 18 3.03 0.98 32.95
CA ALA A 18 2.50 0.40 34.18
C ALA A 18 1.23 1.18 34.58
N ALA A 19 0.06 0.72 34.12
CA ALA A 19 -1.21 1.19 34.65
C ALA A 19 -1.53 0.39 35.92
N LYS A 20 -1.39 1.04 37.08
CA LYS A 20 -1.78 0.49 38.38
C LYS A 20 -3.29 0.30 38.42
N SER A 21 -3.76 -0.94 38.35
CA SER A 21 -5.14 -1.28 38.67
C SER A 21 -5.31 -1.31 40.19
N VAL A 22 -5.88 -0.24 40.74
CA VAL A 22 -6.41 -0.21 42.11
C VAL A 22 -7.78 -0.90 42.07
N PHE A 23 -7.85 -2.13 42.57
CA PHE A 23 -9.13 -2.80 42.80
C PHE A 23 -9.67 -2.39 44.16
N LEU A 24 -10.75 -1.60 44.18
CA LEU A 24 -11.53 -1.35 45.38
C LEU A 24 -12.35 -2.59 45.70
N ALA A 25 -12.09 -3.18 46.87
CA ALA A 25 -12.93 -4.18 47.49
C ALA A 25 -14.26 -3.53 47.93
N GLY A 26 -15.40 -4.10 47.52
CA GLY A 26 -16.70 -3.65 47.99
C GLY A 26 -17.86 -4.50 47.51
N GLY A 27 -18.49 -5.24 48.43
CA GLY A 27 -19.91 -5.60 48.37
C GLY A 27 -20.25 -7.04 47.97
N LEU A 28 -20.48 -7.91 48.97
CA LEU A 28 -21.31 -9.10 48.80
C LEU A 28 -22.77 -8.66 48.59
N GLY A 29 -23.29 -8.86 47.38
CA GLY A 29 -24.71 -8.78 47.08
C GLY A 29 -25.19 -10.07 46.41
N LEU A 30 -25.92 -10.90 47.16
CA LEU A 30 -26.65 -12.07 46.64
C LEU A 30 -27.91 -11.56 45.92
N ALA A 31 -27.90 -11.55 44.59
CA ALA A 31 -29.10 -11.30 43.77
C ALA A 31 -29.31 -12.48 42.81
N ALA A 32 -30.52 -13.05 42.88
CA ALA A 32 -30.97 -14.22 42.16
C ALA A 32 -30.85 -14.07 40.63
N GLY A 33 -30.25 -15.07 39.99
CA GLY A 33 -30.02 -15.09 38.54
C GLY A 33 -31.28 -15.45 37.76
N ALA A 34 -31.81 -14.49 37.00
CA ALA A 34 -32.64 -14.76 35.83
C ALA A 34 -31.71 -14.87 34.62
N ALA A 35 -31.57 -16.09 34.07
CA ALA A 35 -30.75 -16.37 32.89
C ALA A 35 -31.43 -15.80 31.64
N MET A 36 -30.89 -14.71 31.09
CA MET A 36 -31.27 -14.23 29.75
C MET A 36 -30.47 -14.99 28.68
N PRO A 37 -31.09 -15.43 27.57
CA PRO A 37 -30.37 -16.06 26.48
C PRO A 37 -29.52 -15.00 25.75
N VAL A 38 -28.20 -15.12 25.88
CA VAL A 38 -27.24 -14.37 25.06
C VAL A 38 -27.34 -14.90 23.63
N GLN A 39 -27.99 -14.13 22.75
CA GLN A 39 -28.00 -14.40 21.32
C GLN A 39 -26.66 -13.93 20.74
N ALA A 40 -25.84 -14.89 20.31
CA ALA A 40 -24.58 -14.64 19.63
C ALA A 40 -24.86 -13.99 18.27
N GLN A 41 -24.77 -12.67 18.21
CA GLN A 41 -24.75 -11.93 16.96
C GLN A 41 -23.35 -12.08 16.35
N SER A 42 -23.25 -12.84 15.27
CA SER A 42 -22.03 -12.98 14.49
C SER A 42 -21.70 -11.64 13.83
N ILE A 43 -20.76 -10.91 14.43
CA ILE A 43 -20.16 -9.73 13.81
C ILE A 43 -19.27 -10.26 12.67
N ALA A 44 -19.76 -10.21 11.44
CA ALA A 44 -18.95 -10.54 10.28
C ALA A 44 -17.80 -9.53 10.20
N THR A 45 -16.57 -9.99 10.41
CA THR A 45 -15.38 -9.19 10.13
C THR A 45 -15.32 -8.93 8.63
N PRO A 46 -15.18 -7.68 8.17
CA PRO A 46 -15.05 -7.40 6.75
C PRO A 46 -13.81 -8.12 6.23
N VAL A 47 -14.01 -9.09 5.33
CA VAL A 47 -12.93 -9.78 4.63
C VAL A 47 -12.29 -8.73 3.72
N LYS A 48 -11.18 -8.15 4.17
CA LYS A 48 -10.37 -7.26 3.35
C LYS A 48 -9.76 -8.12 2.24
N PRO A 49 -10.03 -7.83 0.95
CA PRO A 49 -9.43 -8.59 -0.13
C PRO A 49 -7.91 -8.60 0.07
N ASN A 50 -7.33 -9.79 0.10
CA ASN A 50 -5.90 -10.04 0.22
C ASN A 50 -5.22 -9.70 -1.10
N VAL A 51 -5.25 -8.41 -1.44
CA VAL A 51 -4.56 -7.88 -2.60
C VAL A 51 -3.06 -7.96 -2.32
N SER A 52 -2.41 -8.90 -3.00
CA SER A 52 -0.98 -9.15 -2.84
C SER A 52 -0.27 -9.09 -4.19
N LEU A 53 1.00 -8.68 -4.18
CA LEU A 53 1.91 -8.80 -5.31
C LEU A 53 2.58 -10.19 -5.30
N PRO A 54 3.20 -10.62 -6.42
CA PRO A 54 3.93 -11.87 -6.48
C PRO A 54 4.90 -12.03 -5.30
N GLY A 55 4.89 -13.20 -4.66
CA GLY A 55 5.75 -13.48 -3.51
C GLY A 55 5.36 -12.77 -2.21
N GLY A 56 4.17 -12.18 -2.11
CA GLY A 56 3.71 -11.55 -0.86
C GLY A 56 4.25 -10.13 -0.63
N ALA A 57 4.89 -9.52 -1.63
CA ALA A 57 5.46 -8.20 -1.50
C ALA A 57 4.39 -7.09 -1.39
N SER A 58 4.70 -6.01 -0.70
CA SER A 58 3.89 -4.78 -0.68
C SER A 58 4.28 -3.80 -1.79
N SER A 59 5.45 -3.98 -2.40
CA SER A 59 5.92 -3.23 -3.56
C SER A 59 6.77 -4.10 -4.50
N LEU A 60 6.75 -3.81 -5.79
CA LEU A 60 7.51 -4.50 -6.82
C LEU A 60 7.96 -3.50 -7.88
N THR A 61 9.23 -3.58 -8.28
CA THR A 61 9.75 -2.83 -9.43
C THR A 61 10.35 -3.81 -10.43
N GLU A 62 9.85 -3.77 -11.66
CA GLU A 62 10.29 -4.58 -12.79
C GLU A 62 10.75 -3.69 -13.94
N THR A 63 11.69 -4.18 -14.73
CA THR A 63 12.20 -3.47 -15.91
C THR A 63 11.98 -4.34 -17.13
N HIS A 64 11.33 -3.77 -18.14
CA HIS A 64 11.04 -4.38 -19.43
C HIS A 64 11.63 -3.48 -20.51
N GLU A 65 12.83 -3.83 -20.98
CA GLU A 65 13.61 -2.99 -21.90
C GLU A 65 13.82 -1.57 -21.34
N ASP A 66 13.26 -0.55 -21.99
CA ASP A 66 13.34 0.85 -21.55
C ASP A 66 12.25 1.25 -20.54
N TRP A 67 11.27 0.38 -20.30
CA TRP A 67 10.17 0.63 -19.39
C TRP A 67 10.46 0.10 -17.99
N THR A 68 10.04 0.85 -16.98
CA THR A 68 10.01 0.40 -15.59
C THR A 68 8.56 0.34 -15.12
N VAL A 69 8.17 -0.80 -14.53
CA VAL A 69 6.85 -1.00 -13.93
C VAL A 69 7.03 -1.00 -12.42
N GLY A 70 6.48 0.02 -11.76
CA GLY A 70 6.44 0.12 -10.30
C GLY A 70 5.04 -0.16 -9.79
N CYS A 71 4.88 -1.21 -8.99
CA CYS A 71 3.62 -1.59 -8.36
C CYS A 71 3.69 -1.49 -6.84
N SER A 72 2.59 -1.09 -6.22
CA SER A 72 2.41 -1.04 -4.76
C SER A 72 1.02 -1.52 -4.37
N VAL A 73 0.91 -2.17 -3.21
CA VAL A 73 -0.38 -2.46 -2.58
C VAL A 73 -0.82 -1.25 -1.75
N GLN A 74 -1.96 -0.67 -2.09
CA GLN A 74 -2.60 0.45 -1.40
C GLN A 74 -3.93 0.00 -0.79
N ALA A 75 -4.62 0.88 -0.06
CA ALA A 75 -5.89 0.54 0.58
C ALA A 75 -6.97 0.15 -0.44
N GLU A 76 -6.93 0.76 -1.61
CA GLU A 76 -7.85 0.60 -2.73
C GLU A 76 -7.47 -0.57 -3.65
N GLY A 77 -6.31 -1.19 -3.45
CA GLY A 77 -5.82 -2.33 -4.22
C GLY A 77 -4.41 -2.13 -4.80
N LYS A 78 -4.11 -2.86 -5.88
CA LYS A 78 -2.81 -2.77 -6.58
C LYS A 78 -2.80 -1.51 -7.43
N ARG A 79 -1.79 -0.67 -7.24
CA ARG A 79 -1.52 0.48 -8.12
C ARG A 79 -0.17 0.30 -8.79
N CYS A 80 -0.19 0.30 -10.12
CA CYS A 80 0.98 0.16 -10.96
C CYS A 80 1.17 1.40 -11.84
N VAL A 81 2.42 1.82 -11.99
CA VAL A 81 2.85 2.92 -12.85
C VAL A 81 3.88 2.37 -13.82
N PHE A 82 3.67 2.66 -15.10
CA PHE A 82 4.61 2.38 -16.18
C PHE A 82 5.36 3.67 -16.46
N SER A 83 6.68 3.65 -16.37
CA SER A 83 7.50 4.82 -16.61
C SER A 83 8.61 4.55 -17.61
N GLN A 84 8.90 5.57 -18.41
CA GLN A 84 10.06 5.60 -19.31
C GLN A 84 10.67 6.99 -19.26
N ALA A 85 12.01 7.05 -19.30
CA ALA A 85 12.76 8.29 -19.46
C ALA A 85 13.66 8.18 -20.71
N LEU A 86 13.50 9.12 -21.63
CA LEU A 86 14.34 9.27 -22.82
C LEU A 86 15.39 10.35 -22.56
N GLY A 87 16.59 10.12 -23.04
CA GLY A 87 17.71 11.04 -22.87
C GLY A 87 19.05 10.34 -22.94
N ASN A 88 20.09 11.01 -22.49
CA ASN A 88 21.45 10.49 -22.52
C ASN A 88 21.73 9.71 -21.22
N LYS A 89 21.76 8.37 -21.32
CA LYS A 89 21.96 7.47 -20.18
C LYS A 89 23.36 7.61 -19.56
N GLN A 90 24.37 8.03 -20.32
CA GLN A 90 25.75 8.22 -19.85
C GLN A 90 25.90 9.47 -18.97
N THR A 91 25.20 10.55 -19.32
CA THR A 91 25.24 11.83 -18.57
C THR A 91 24.13 11.93 -17.51
N GLY A 92 23.13 11.04 -17.56
CA GLY A 92 21.93 11.13 -16.73
C GLY A 92 20.95 12.23 -17.15
N GLN A 93 21.20 12.90 -18.28
CA GLN A 93 20.31 13.94 -18.78
C GLN A 93 18.98 13.34 -19.25
N ARG A 94 17.89 13.75 -18.61
CA ARG A 94 16.52 13.44 -19.03
C ARG A 94 16.03 14.48 -20.02
N LEU A 95 15.71 14.04 -21.23
CA LEU A 95 15.10 14.88 -22.26
C LEU A 95 13.58 14.77 -22.23
N LEU A 96 13.01 13.60 -22.00
CA LEU A 96 11.57 13.39 -21.91
C LEU A 96 11.31 12.30 -20.88
N SER A 97 10.20 12.36 -20.16
CA SER A 97 9.70 11.21 -19.41
C SER A 97 8.20 11.09 -19.49
N MET A 98 7.72 9.87 -19.43
CA MET A 98 6.31 9.56 -19.40
C MET A 98 6.00 8.63 -18.24
N GLU A 99 4.85 8.86 -17.62
CA GLU A 99 4.26 7.99 -16.61
C GLU A 99 2.83 7.67 -17.01
N LEU A 100 2.52 6.37 -17.10
CA LEU A 100 1.24 5.85 -17.54
C LEU A 100 0.65 4.96 -16.44
N ARG A 101 -0.67 4.99 -16.28
CA ARG A 101 -1.43 4.12 -15.38
C ARG A 101 -2.63 3.56 -16.14
N PRO A 102 -3.02 2.30 -15.88
CA PRO A 102 -4.29 1.78 -16.37
C PRO A 102 -5.46 2.58 -15.83
N GLU A 103 -6.44 2.87 -16.69
CA GLU A 103 -7.71 3.55 -16.35
C GLU A 103 -8.84 2.90 -17.16
N GLY A 104 -9.68 2.10 -16.50
CA GLY A 104 -10.67 1.26 -17.18
C GLY A 104 -10.03 0.32 -18.21
N ASP A 105 -10.52 0.38 -19.45
CA ASP A 105 -9.96 -0.36 -20.59
C ASP A 105 -8.82 0.40 -21.31
N GLY A 106 -8.46 1.59 -20.80
CA GLY A 106 -7.46 2.47 -21.39
C GLY A 106 -6.26 2.72 -20.46
N ILE A 107 -5.48 3.72 -20.86
CA ILE A 107 -4.37 4.24 -20.07
C ILE A 107 -4.48 5.75 -19.98
N GLU A 108 -4.19 6.28 -18.80
CA GLU A 108 -4.02 7.71 -18.57
C GLU A 108 -2.57 7.97 -18.16
N GLY A 109 -2.04 9.15 -18.48
CA GLY A 109 -0.69 9.47 -18.08
C GLY A 109 -0.30 10.92 -18.22
N VAL A 110 0.93 11.18 -17.80
CA VAL A 110 1.58 12.48 -17.88
C VAL A 110 2.88 12.36 -18.64
N ILE A 111 3.19 13.38 -19.44
CA ILE A 111 4.48 13.49 -20.13
C ILE A 111 5.14 14.77 -19.65
N LEU A 112 6.35 14.63 -19.11
CA LEU A 112 7.25 15.74 -18.83
C LEU A 112 8.18 15.91 -20.04
N ALA A 113 8.07 17.07 -20.68
CA ALA A 113 8.73 17.38 -21.92
C ALA A 113 9.35 18.80 -21.88
N PRO A 114 10.44 19.06 -22.60
CA PRO A 114 10.99 20.39 -22.77
C PRO A 114 10.09 21.22 -23.66
N PHE A 115 10.24 22.53 -23.53
CA PHE A 115 9.59 23.48 -24.43
C PHE A 115 10.11 23.32 -25.86
N GLY A 116 9.28 23.69 -26.83
CA GLY A 116 9.64 23.69 -28.25
C GLY A 116 9.49 22.35 -28.98
N LEU A 117 9.05 21.28 -28.31
CA LEU A 117 8.70 20.02 -28.98
C LEU A 117 7.36 20.16 -29.73
N ARG A 118 7.35 19.79 -31.01
CA ARG A 118 6.15 19.76 -31.87
C ARG A 118 5.46 18.39 -31.81
N LEU A 119 4.82 18.07 -30.69
CA LEU A 119 4.21 16.75 -30.45
C LEU A 119 3.16 16.35 -31.51
N ALA A 120 2.44 17.32 -32.07
CA ALA A 120 1.45 17.08 -33.12
C ALA A 120 2.04 16.65 -34.47
N LYS A 121 3.37 16.67 -34.63
CA LYS A 121 4.09 16.20 -35.82
C LYS A 121 4.77 14.84 -35.60
N GLY A 122 4.40 14.13 -34.54
CA GLY A 122 4.95 12.82 -34.17
C GLY A 122 4.89 11.81 -35.30
#